data_AF-A0A6L8TEC3-F1
#
_entry.id   AF-A0A6L8TEC3-F1
#
_cell.length_a   1.000
_cell.length_b   1.000
_cell.length_c   1.000
_cell.angle_alpha   90.00
_cell.angle_beta   90.00
_cell.angle_gamma   90.00
#
_symmetry.space_group_name_H-M   'P 1'
#
loop_
_entity.id
_entity.type
_entity.pdbx_description
1 polymer ?
#
loop_
_entity_poly.entity_id
_entity_poly.type
_entity_poly.pdbx_seq_one_letter_code
_entity_poly.pdbx_strand_id
1 'polypeptide(L)'
;MILLTLITVTPKKKSHFKGDLMNDKKILFFDIDGTLLTPHPFKVPESTSRALTKAHENGHLLFINTGRTKVMMPSALSELHFDGYIYGCGTHIYMDNKLLFFRTVPNLLCKETVDLLRKCKIEAIFESNTEILYDGISPAQSEFGVKMRKEIPMVDITKFNREDACTYSYDKFLVHMLPDSDVEKFRSFCNDHYTYFDHGDGIWEVTQKGTSKATGMEFLLDRLSIPKENCYAFGDSPNDLPMLKAAGVSVAMGNAYGGIEKHCTYQTDSVDKDGILHALEHLDLI
;
A
#
# COMPACT_ATOMS: atom_id res chain seq x y z
N MET A 1 -45.44 34.87 -48.81
CA MET A 1 -44.86 33.73 -48.06
C MET A 1 -43.46 34.12 -47.64
N ILE A 2 -43.26 34.42 -46.36
CA ILE A 2 -42.09 34.08 -45.51
C ILE A 2 -42.47 34.65 -44.14
N LEU A 3 -42.72 33.73 -43.22
CA LEU A 3 -43.18 33.95 -41.85
C LEU A 3 -41.95 34.27 -40.99
N LEU A 4 -41.89 35.46 -40.38
CA LEU A 4 -40.84 35.82 -39.42
C LEU A 4 -41.32 35.39 -38.02
N THR A 5 -40.90 34.21 -37.57
CA THR A 5 -41.20 33.72 -36.23
C THR A 5 -40.16 34.26 -35.25
N LEU A 6 -40.56 35.21 -34.38
CA LEU A 6 -39.77 35.60 -33.20
C LEU A 6 -39.69 34.42 -32.23
N ILE A 7 -38.48 33.92 -32.00
CA ILE A 7 -38.20 32.97 -30.92
C ILE A 7 -37.89 33.79 -29.66
N THR A 8 -38.84 33.82 -28.72
CA THR A 8 -38.63 34.34 -27.38
C THR A 8 -37.77 33.36 -26.57
N VAL A 9 -36.57 33.79 -26.17
CA VAL A 9 -35.71 33.05 -25.26
C VAL A 9 -36.27 33.19 -23.85
N THR A 10 -36.83 32.13 -23.30
CA THR A 10 -37.15 32.05 -21.87
C THR A 10 -35.87 31.77 -21.06
N PRO A 11 -35.65 32.44 -19.91
CA PRO A 11 -34.47 32.18 -19.11
C PRO A 11 -34.58 30.81 -18.46
N LYS A 12 -33.63 29.92 -18.75
CA LYS A 12 -33.45 28.65 -18.03
C LYS A 12 -33.27 28.95 -16.55
N LYS A 13 -34.19 28.45 -15.72
CA LYS A 13 -33.98 28.33 -14.26
C LYS A 13 -32.65 27.64 -14.03
N LYS A 14 -31.72 28.31 -13.33
CA LYS A 14 -30.50 27.70 -12.80
C LYS A 14 -30.93 26.59 -11.83
N SER A 15 -30.65 25.33 -12.18
CA SER A 15 -30.81 24.22 -11.24
C SER A 15 -29.65 24.23 -10.25
N HIS A 16 -29.93 24.64 -9.01
CA HIS A 16 -28.98 24.62 -7.89
C HIS A 16 -28.79 23.22 -7.27
N PHE A 17 -28.70 22.15 -8.07
CA PHE A 17 -28.70 20.77 -7.54
C PHE A 17 -27.48 19.92 -7.92
N LYS A 18 -26.31 20.53 -8.17
CA LYS A 18 -25.06 19.79 -8.41
C LYS A 18 -23.83 20.31 -7.64
N GLY A 19 -23.94 21.44 -6.95
CA GLY A 19 -22.81 22.04 -6.21
C GLY A 19 -22.56 21.39 -4.85
N ASP A 20 -23.62 21.03 -4.12
CA ASP A 20 -23.49 20.58 -2.73
C ASP A 20 -23.12 19.09 -2.59
N LEU A 21 -23.43 18.25 -3.59
CA LEU A 21 -23.11 16.81 -3.58
C LEU A 21 -21.63 16.48 -3.83
N MET A 22 -20.82 17.43 -4.29
CA MET A 22 -19.38 17.20 -4.48
C MET A 22 -18.56 17.41 -3.21
N ASN A 23 -19.12 18.06 -2.18
CA ASN A 23 -18.37 18.40 -0.94
C ASN A 23 -18.33 17.27 0.10
N ASP A 24 -19.19 16.25 -0.01
CA ASP A 24 -19.26 15.13 0.94
C ASP A 24 -18.54 13.86 0.50
N LYS A 25 -18.00 13.81 -0.74
CA LYS A 25 -17.25 12.64 -1.20
C LYS A 25 -15.93 12.53 -0.42
N LYS A 26 -15.83 11.50 0.42
CA LYS A 26 -14.62 11.13 1.15
C LYS A 26 -13.82 10.08 0.39
N ILE A 27 -12.53 10.05 0.64
CA ILE A 27 -11.61 9.03 0.14
C ILE A 27 -10.95 8.32 1.32
N LEU A 28 -11.06 7.00 1.35
CA LEU A 28 -10.68 6.16 2.47
C LEU A 28 -9.56 5.23 2.02
N PHE A 29 -8.43 5.28 2.72
CA PHE A 29 -7.24 4.49 2.46
C PHE A 29 -7.07 3.44 3.56
N PHE A 30 -7.05 2.18 3.18
CA PHE A 30 -6.95 1.07 4.11
C PHE A 30 -5.65 0.30 3.89
N ASP A 31 -4.87 0.13 4.94
CA ASP A 31 -3.88 -0.93 4.98
C ASP A 31 -4.55 -2.33 4.91
N ILE A 32 -3.75 -3.38 4.64
CA ILE A 32 -4.21 -4.77 4.59
C ILE A 32 -3.95 -5.50 5.90
N ASP A 33 -2.69 -5.80 6.21
CA ASP A 33 -2.32 -6.79 7.22
C ASP A 33 -2.50 -6.22 8.62
N GLY A 34 -3.39 -6.79 9.42
CA GLY A 34 -3.72 -6.22 10.73
C GLY A 34 -4.74 -5.08 10.68
N THR A 35 -5.18 -4.68 9.48
CA THR A 35 -6.22 -3.65 9.27
C THR A 35 -7.48 -4.21 8.63
N LEU A 36 -7.40 -4.72 7.40
CA LEU A 36 -8.51 -5.40 6.72
C LEU A 36 -8.45 -6.92 6.88
N LEU A 37 -7.25 -7.46 7.02
CA LEU A 37 -6.96 -8.88 7.08
C LEU A 37 -6.48 -9.21 8.49
N THR A 38 -7.15 -10.15 9.16
CA THR A 38 -6.67 -10.63 10.46
C THR A 38 -5.29 -11.29 10.32
N PRO A 39 -4.49 -11.37 11.40
CA PRO A 39 -3.47 -12.41 11.52
C PRO A 39 -4.09 -13.80 11.28
N HIS A 40 -3.27 -14.84 11.11
CA HIS A 40 -3.70 -16.20 10.82
C HIS A 40 -5.03 -16.57 11.53
N PRO A 41 -6.12 -16.91 10.79
CA PRO A 41 -6.12 -17.58 9.49
C PRO A 41 -6.16 -16.68 8.24
N PHE A 42 -5.81 -15.39 8.35
CA PHE A 42 -5.77 -14.45 7.21
C PHE A 42 -7.14 -14.28 6.55
N LYS A 43 -8.09 -13.80 7.33
CA LYS A 43 -9.48 -13.62 6.91
C LYS A 43 -9.87 -12.15 6.97
N VAL A 44 -10.73 -11.72 6.04
CA VAL A 44 -11.46 -10.45 6.15
C VAL A 44 -12.70 -10.70 7.02
N PRO A 45 -12.89 -9.97 8.14
CA PRO A 45 -14.12 -10.04 8.92
C PRO A 45 -15.36 -9.72 8.06
N GLU A 46 -16.47 -10.42 8.31
CA GLU A 46 -17.70 -10.18 7.55
C GLU A 46 -18.23 -8.75 7.80
N SER A 47 -18.09 -8.26 9.04
CA SER A 47 -18.36 -6.88 9.43
C SER A 47 -17.60 -5.88 8.57
N THR A 48 -16.30 -6.08 8.36
CA THR A 48 -15.47 -5.27 7.45
C THR A 48 -16.03 -5.27 6.03
N SER A 49 -16.36 -6.44 5.47
CA SER A 49 -16.93 -6.52 4.12
C SER A 49 -18.23 -5.74 3.97
N ARG A 50 -19.14 -5.85 4.95
CA ARG A 50 -20.42 -5.12 4.96
C ARG A 50 -20.21 -3.62 5.12
N ALA A 51 -19.31 -3.22 6.02
CA ALA A 51 -19.00 -1.82 6.29
C ALA A 51 -18.38 -1.13 5.07
N LEU A 52 -17.41 -1.76 4.39
CA LEU A 52 -16.83 -1.24 3.16
C LEU A 52 -17.87 -1.13 2.03
N THR A 53 -18.73 -2.14 1.87
CA THR A 53 -19.83 -2.10 0.90
C THR A 53 -20.73 -0.89 1.15
N LYS A 54 -21.11 -0.66 2.42
CA LYS A 54 -21.96 0.46 2.82
C LYS A 54 -21.28 1.82 2.60
N ALA A 55 -20.00 1.93 2.92
CA ALA A 55 -19.23 3.16 2.68
C ALA A 55 -19.16 3.50 1.18
N HIS A 56 -18.96 2.50 0.34
CA HIS A 56 -18.99 2.67 -1.11
C HIS A 56 -20.39 3.04 -1.63
N GLU A 57 -21.46 2.42 -1.11
CA GLU A 57 -22.86 2.78 -1.42
C GLU A 57 -23.21 4.23 -1.03
N ASN A 58 -22.60 4.73 0.05
CA ASN A 58 -22.70 6.14 0.46
C ASN A 58 -21.89 7.10 -0.45
N GLY A 59 -21.19 6.57 -1.47
CA GLY A 59 -20.50 7.34 -2.49
C GLY A 59 -19.04 7.67 -2.16
N HIS A 60 -18.47 7.05 -1.13
CA HIS A 60 -17.06 7.20 -0.78
C HIS A 60 -16.16 6.39 -1.72
N LEU A 61 -14.95 6.89 -1.95
CA LEU A 61 -13.93 6.16 -2.69
C LEU A 61 -13.08 5.33 -1.74
N LEU A 62 -12.88 4.06 -2.05
CA LEU A 62 -12.13 3.11 -1.24
C LEU A 62 -10.85 2.71 -1.95
N PHE A 63 -9.72 2.87 -1.27
CA PHE A 63 -8.41 2.50 -1.80
C PHE A 63 -7.69 1.57 -0.82
N ILE A 64 -7.09 0.52 -1.37
CA ILE A 64 -6.04 -0.22 -0.67
C ILE A 64 -4.78 0.64 -0.68
N ASN A 65 -4.09 0.73 0.46
CA ASN A 65 -2.79 1.36 0.59
C ASN A 65 -1.82 0.48 1.39
N THR A 66 -1.07 -0.36 0.69
CA THR A 66 -0.34 -1.49 1.30
C THR A 66 1.16 -1.45 1.01
N GLY A 67 1.94 -2.06 1.92
CA GLY A 67 3.34 -2.37 1.70
C GLY A 67 3.57 -3.58 0.79
N ARG A 68 2.53 -4.39 0.52
CA ARG A 68 2.60 -5.52 -0.42
C ARG A 68 2.74 -5.01 -1.86
N THR A 69 3.56 -5.68 -2.65
CA THR A 69 3.48 -5.52 -4.12
C THR A 69 2.23 -6.22 -4.67
N LYS A 70 1.82 -5.88 -5.90
CA LYS A 70 0.59 -6.42 -6.50
C LYS A 70 0.57 -7.95 -6.56
N VAL A 71 1.69 -8.60 -6.84
CA VAL A 71 1.78 -10.08 -6.89
C VAL A 71 1.54 -10.73 -5.52
N MET A 72 1.73 -9.99 -4.42
CA MET A 72 1.52 -10.47 -3.04
C MET A 72 0.12 -10.20 -2.49
N MET A 73 -0.82 -9.77 -3.35
CA MET A 73 -2.18 -9.49 -2.90
C MET A 73 -2.89 -10.74 -2.40
N PRO A 74 -3.43 -10.73 -1.15
CA PRO A 74 -4.20 -11.84 -0.63
C PRO A 74 -5.48 -12.06 -1.42
N SER A 75 -5.76 -13.30 -1.81
CA SER A 75 -7.02 -13.65 -2.49
C SER A 75 -8.26 -13.40 -1.64
N ALA A 76 -8.13 -13.35 -0.30
CA ALA A 76 -9.22 -13.02 0.61
C ALA A 76 -9.85 -11.63 0.37
N LEU A 77 -9.15 -10.74 -0.34
CA LEU A 77 -9.64 -9.41 -0.70
C LEU A 77 -10.31 -9.36 -2.10
N SER A 78 -10.34 -10.47 -2.86
CA SER A 78 -10.79 -10.46 -4.26
C SER A 78 -12.26 -10.05 -4.44
N GLU A 79 -13.10 -10.36 -3.46
CA GLU A 79 -14.54 -10.08 -3.49
C GLU A 79 -14.88 -8.69 -2.95
N LEU A 80 -13.92 -7.97 -2.38
CA LEU A 80 -14.13 -6.62 -1.89
C LEU A 80 -14.01 -5.61 -3.04
N HIS A 81 -14.88 -4.61 -3.03
CA HIS A 81 -14.83 -3.53 -4.00
C HIS A 81 -13.89 -2.41 -3.52
N PHE A 82 -12.90 -2.08 -4.35
CA PHE A 82 -12.03 -0.91 -4.20
C PHE A 82 -11.92 -0.17 -5.54
N ASP A 83 -11.93 1.16 -5.48
CA ASP A 83 -11.77 2.05 -6.64
C ASP A 83 -10.32 2.06 -7.17
N GLY A 84 -9.36 1.72 -6.30
CA GLY A 84 -7.96 1.63 -6.67
C GLY A 84 -7.05 1.06 -5.60
N TYR A 85 -5.76 1.01 -5.95
CA TYR A 85 -4.74 0.33 -5.16
C TYR A 85 -3.45 1.13 -5.20
N ILE A 86 -2.86 1.33 -4.03
CA ILE A 86 -1.48 1.77 -3.85
C ILE A 86 -0.71 0.56 -3.32
N TYR A 87 0.23 0.07 -4.11
CA TYR A 87 1.10 -1.06 -3.75
C TYR A 87 2.52 -0.61 -3.41
N GLY A 88 3.23 -1.49 -2.70
CA GLY A 88 4.65 -1.38 -2.43
C GLY A 88 5.03 -0.04 -1.80
N CYS A 89 4.24 0.44 -0.83
CA CYS A 89 4.46 1.72 -0.15
C CYS A 89 4.53 2.91 -1.13
N GLY A 90 3.57 3.01 -2.05
CA GLY A 90 3.48 4.15 -2.97
C GLY A 90 4.28 3.99 -4.27
N THR A 91 4.84 2.81 -4.53
CA THR A 91 5.63 2.57 -5.74
C THR A 91 4.78 2.26 -6.95
N HIS A 92 3.55 1.77 -6.79
CA HIS A 92 2.62 1.50 -7.88
C HIS A 92 1.21 1.95 -7.50
N ILE A 93 0.58 2.76 -8.36
CA ILE A 93 -0.75 3.33 -8.10
C ILE A 93 -1.67 2.99 -9.27
N TYR A 94 -2.77 2.32 -8.96
CA TYR A 94 -3.82 1.91 -9.89
C TYR A 94 -5.15 2.53 -9.50
N MET A 95 -5.95 2.89 -10.50
CA MET A 95 -7.37 3.26 -10.33
C MET A 95 -8.13 2.79 -11.57
N ASP A 96 -9.31 2.20 -11.40
CA ASP A 96 -10.10 1.63 -12.50
C ASP A 96 -9.28 0.66 -13.39
N ASN A 97 -8.44 -0.17 -12.77
CA ASN A 97 -7.49 -1.08 -13.43
C ASN A 97 -6.45 -0.39 -14.35
N LYS A 98 -6.32 0.93 -14.31
CA LYS A 98 -5.31 1.69 -15.06
C LYS A 98 -4.14 2.03 -14.15
N LEU A 99 -2.93 1.76 -14.64
CA LEU A 99 -1.71 2.22 -13.99
C LEU A 99 -1.59 3.73 -14.14
N LEU A 100 -1.58 4.45 -13.02
CA LEU A 100 -1.45 5.91 -12.98
C LEU A 100 -0.02 6.35 -12.71
N PHE A 101 0.69 5.60 -11.88
CA PHE A 101 2.06 5.88 -11.49
C PHE A 101 2.78 4.59 -11.17
N PHE A 102 4.06 4.50 -11.55
CA PHE A 102 4.95 3.47 -11.05
C PHE A 102 6.36 4.02 -10.84
N ARG A 103 7.09 3.39 -9.93
CA ARG A 103 8.50 3.63 -9.70
C ARG A 103 9.16 2.32 -9.27
N THR A 104 10.21 1.94 -9.98
CA THR A 104 10.99 0.74 -9.68
C THR A 104 12.44 1.10 -9.37
N VAL A 105 13.14 0.21 -8.65
CA VAL A 105 14.57 0.38 -8.40
C VAL A 105 15.32 0.23 -9.73
N PRO A 106 16.20 1.18 -10.11
CA PRO A 106 16.99 1.04 -11.33
C PRO A 106 17.78 -0.28 -11.35
N ASN A 107 17.82 -0.98 -12.49
CA ASN A 107 18.48 -2.30 -12.61
C ASN A 107 19.94 -2.29 -12.11
N LEU A 108 20.69 -1.21 -12.36
CA LEU A 108 22.06 -1.08 -11.85
C LEU A 108 22.11 -1.14 -10.32
N LEU A 109 21.23 -0.41 -9.65
CA LEU A 109 21.14 -0.43 -8.19
C LEU A 109 20.61 -1.78 -7.68
N CYS A 110 19.72 -2.46 -8.42
CA CYS A 110 19.30 -3.82 -8.08
C CYS A 110 20.50 -4.77 -8.02
N LYS A 111 21.38 -4.73 -9.03
CA LYS A 111 22.60 -5.55 -9.10
C LYS A 111 23.58 -5.22 -7.98
N GLU A 112 23.85 -3.93 -7.78
CA GLU A 112 24.73 -3.47 -6.69
C GLU A 112 24.24 -3.94 -5.33
N THR A 113 22.92 -3.91 -5.12
CA THR A 113 22.28 -4.39 -3.88
C THR A 113 22.45 -5.90 -3.71
N VAL A 114 22.19 -6.70 -4.75
CA VAL A 114 22.39 -8.17 -4.69
C VAL A 114 23.85 -8.51 -4.37
N ASP A 115 24.80 -7.87 -5.04
CA ASP A 115 26.23 -8.09 -4.80
C ASP A 115 26.66 -7.65 -3.40
N LEU A 116 26.08 -6.58 -2.87
CA LEU A 116 26.31 -6.16 -1.50
C LEU A 116 25.75 -7.18 -0.51
N LEU A 117 24.51 -7.62 -0.68
CA LEU A 117 23.84 -8.58 0.20
C LEU A 117 24.63 -9.90 0.29
N ARG A 118 25.16 -10.39 -0.85
CA ARG A 118 26.08 -11.53 -0.89
C ARG A 118 27.33 -11.30 -0.03
N LYS A 119 27.99 -10.14 -0.20
CA LYS A 119 29.19 -9.78 0.57
C LYS A 119 28.90 -9.63 2.06
N CYS A 120 27.73 -9.11 2.41
CA CYS A 120 27.29 -8.94 3.78
C CYS A 120 26.68 -10.21 4.38
N LYS A 121 26.55 -11.30 3.61
CA LYS A 121 25.88 -12.55 4.02
C LYS A 121 24.49 -12.29 4.59
N ILE A 122 23.66 -11.57 3.86
CA ILE A 122 22.27 -11.28 4.23
C ILE A 122 21.35 -11.97 3.23
N GLU A 123 20.40 -12.77 3.72
CA GLU A 123 19.40 -13.39 2.86
C GLU A 123 18.34 -12.35 2.48
N ALA A 124 17.89 -12.36 1.22
CA ALA A 124 16.88 -11.44 0.75
C ALA A 124 15.81 -12.11 -0.11
N ILE A 125 14.60 -11.59 -0.01
CA ILE A 125 13.47 -11.87 -0.88
C ILE A 125 13.08 -10.54 -1.53
N PHE A 126 13.20 -10.46 -2.85
CA PHE A 126 12.88 -9.26 -3.60
C PHE A 126 11.46 -9.31 -4.12
N GLU A 127 10.75 -8.20 -4.04
CA GLU A 127 9.37 -8.10 -4.48
C GLU A 127 9.27 -7.10 -5.63
N SER A 128 8.87 -7.56 -6.80
CA SER A 128 8.42 -6.70 -7.89
C SER A 128 6.90 -6.67 -7.94
N ASN A 129 6.35 -5.84 -8.80
CA ASN A 129 4.92 -5.82 -9.06
C ASN A 129 4.36 -7.11 -9.69
N THR A 130 5.19 -7.93 -10.35
CA THR A 130 4.74 -9.12 -11.10
C THR A 130 5.28 -10.44 -10.57
N GLU A 131 6.41 -10.43 -9.87
CA GLU A 131 7.15 -11.61 -9.45
C GLU A 131 7.83 -11.40 -8.10
N ILE A 132 7.98 -12.49 -7.36
CA ILE A 132 8.85 -12.57 -6.19
C ILE A 132 10.14 -13.27 -6.57
N LEU A 133 11.26 -12.69 -6.17
CA LEU A 133 12.58 -13.12 -6.60
C LEU A 133 13.44 -13.46 -5.39
N TYR A 134 14.41 -14.35 -5.59
CA TYR A 134 15.45 -14.65 -4.61
C TYR A 134 16.78 -14.93 -5.30
N ASP A 135 17.86 -14.87 -4.51
CA ASP A 135 19.20 -15.20 -4.97
C ASP A 135 19.59 -16.63 -4.59
N GLY A 136 19.52 -17.56 -5.56
CA GLY A 136 19.82 -18.97 -5.34
C GLY A 136 21.28 -19.28 -5.00
N ILE A 137 22.20 -18.34 -5.23
CA ILE A 137 23.62 -18.48 -4.84
C ILE A 137 24.01 -17.61 -3.65
N SER A 138 23.03 -17.00 -2.96
CA SER A 138 23.29 -16.24 -1.75
C SER A 138 24.02 -17.13 -0.72
N PRO A 139 25.14 -16.67 -0.14
CA PRO A 139 25.83 -17.41 0.92
C PRO A 139 25.05 -17.45 2.23
N ALA A 140 23.99 -16.64 2.36
CA ALA A 140 23.07 -16.63 3.48
C ALA A 140 21.76 -17.34 3.10
N GLN A 141 21.42 -18.38 3.85
CA GLN A 141 20.21 -19.18 3.69
C GLN A 141 19.65 -19.49 5.09
N SER A 142 18.43 -19.06 5.37
CA SER A 142 17.77 -19.27 6.66
C SER A 142 16.59 -20.24 6.55
N GLU A 143 16.12 -20.76 7.69
CA GLU A 143 14.86 -21.51 7.74
C GLU A 143 13.67 -20.66 7.28
N PHE A 144 13.69 -19.34 7.59
CA PHE A 144 12.70 -18.39 7.12
C PHE A 144 12.64 -18.34 5.58
N GLY A 145 13.79 -18.18 4.92
CA GLY A 145 13.85 -18.17 3.45
C GLY A 145 13.40 -19.50 2.84
N VAL A 146 13.78 -20.64 3.44
CA VAL A 146 13.32 -21.96 3.01
C VAL A 146 11.80 -22.09 3.13
N LYS A 147 11.20 -21.62 4.21
CA LYS A 147 9.75 -21.64 4.42
C LYS A 147 9.05 -20.75 3.39
N MET A 148 9.51 -19.53 3.21
CA MET A 148 8.94 -18.58 2.24
C MET A 148 8.93 -19.16 0.82
N ARG A 149 10.03 -19.80 0.38
CA ARG A 149 10.13 -20.45 -0.94
C ARG A 149 9.19 -21.66 -1.12
N LYS A 150 8.69 -22.25 -0.03
CA LYS A 150 7.68 -23.33 -0.10
C LYS A 150 6.26 -22.79 -0.20
N GLU A 151 6.00 -21.62 0.39
CA GLU A 151 4.67 -21.04 0.50
C GLU A 151 4.36 -20.06 -0.65
N ILE A 152 5.39 -19.40 -1.18
CA ILE A 152 5.27 -18.38 -2.22
C ILE A 152 6.04 -18.84 -3.46
N PRO A 153 5.42 -18.86 -4.66
CA PRO A 153 6.14 -19.07 -5.90
C PRO A 153 7.19 -17.96 -6.10
N MET A 154 8.46 -18.35 -6.25
CA MET A 154 9.57 -17.41 -6.42
C MET A 154 10.47 -17.79 -7.60
N VAL A 155 11.03 -16.78 -8.25
CA VAL A 155 11.99 -16.94 -9.35
C VAL A 155 13.40 -16.71 -8.85
N ASP A 156 14.31 -17.61 -9.23
CA ASP A 156 15.73 -17.51 -8.89
C ASP A 156 16.43 -16.59 -9.89
N ILE A 157 16.93 -15.45 -9.42
CA ILE A 157 17.59 -14.45 -10.29
C ILE A 157 18.85 -14.99 -10.97
N THR A 158 19.41 -16.11 -10.48
CA THR A 158 20.58 -16.75 -11.08
C THR A 158 20.27 -17.50 -12.35
N LYS A 159 18.98 -17.75 -12.62
CA LYS A 159 18.48 -18.41 -13.84
C LYS A 159 18.19 -17.43 -14.96
N PHE A 160 18.27 -16.13 -14.69
CA PHE A 160 18.10 -15.10 -15.71
C PHE A 160 19.18 -15.19 -16.78
N ASN A 161 18.76 -15.14 -18.04
CA ASN A 161 19.71 -15.03 -19.15
C ASN A 161 20.36 -13.62 -19.12
N ARG A 162 21.31 -13.36 -20.02
CA ARG A 162 21.99 -12.05 -20.05
C ARG A 162 21.04 -10.87 -20.28
N GLU A 163 20.02 -11.05 -21.10
CA GLU A 163 19.02 -10.02 -21.41
C GLU A 163 18.12 -9.75 -20.21
N ASP A 164 17.56 -10.80 -19.60
CA ASP A 164 16.74 -10.74 -18.37
C ASP A 164 17.52 -10.12 -17.20
N ALA A 165 18.80 -10.51 -17.06
CA ALA A 165 19.68 -9.98 -16.02
C ALA A 165 19.89 -8.46 -16.17
N CYS A 166 19.78 -7.93 -17.39
CA CYS A 166 19.91 -6.50 -17.68
C CYS A 166 18.62 -5.70 -17.47
N THR A 167 17.48 -6.37 -17.31
CA THR A 167 16.18 -5.72 -17.24
C THR A 167 15.41 -6.01 -15.95
N TYR A 168 15.76 -7.06 -15.20
CA TYR A 168 15.04 -7.35 -13.95
C TYR A 168 15.17 -6.20 -12.95
N SER A 169 14.05 -5.93 -12.28
CA SER A 169 13.95 -4.91 -11.25
C SER A 169 12.97 -5.37 -10.18
N TYR A 170 13.10 -4.80 -8.99
CA TYR A 170 12.18 -4.99 -7.89
C TYR A 170 11.86 -3.63 -7.26
N ASP A 171 10.78 -3.58 -6.50
CA ASP A 171 10.25 -2.32 -5.96
C ASP A 171 10.53 -2.18 -4.46
N LYS A 172 10.64 -3.32 -3.77
CA LYS A 172 11.03 -3.46 -2.36
C LYS A 172 11.65 -4.83 -2.14
N PHE A 173 12.18 -5.07 -0.94
CA PHE A 173 12.66 -6.38 -0.54
C PHE A 173 12.64 -6.56 0.97
N LEU A 174 12.51 -7.81 1.40
CA LEU A 174 12.70 -8.23 2.78
C LEU A 174 14.08 -8.84 2.92
N VAL A 175 14.75 -8.53 4.02
CA VAL A 175 16.04 -9.15 4.38
C VAL A 175 15.93 -9.89 5.69
N HIS A 176 16.71 -10.95 5.82
CA HIS A 176 16.94 -11.65 7.08
C HIS A 176 18.45 -11.65 7.38
N MET A 177 18.79 -10.92 8.44
CA MET A 177 20.13 -10.86 9.00
C MET A 177 20.43 -12.15 9.76
N LEU A 178 21.55 -12.78 9.44
CA LEU A 178 22.09 -13.95 10.14
C LEU A 178 23.14 -13.51 11.17
N PRO A 179 23.52 -14.40 12.12
CA PRO A 179 24.49 -14.06 13.15
C PRO A 179 25.86 -13.58 12.62
N ASP A 180 26.26 -13.98 11.42
CA ASP A 180 27.51 -13.58 10.77
C ASP A 180 27.32 -12.54 9.65
N SER A 181 26.15 -11.89 9.58
CA SER A 181 25.89 -10.81 8.63
C SER A 181 26.63 -9.52 8.98
N ASP A 182 27.11 -8.81 7.96
CA ASP A 182 27.65 -7.45 8.09
C ASP A 182 26.53 -6.40 8.05
N VAL A 183 25.83 -6.28 9.18
CA VAL A 183 24.64 -5.43 9.36
C VAL A 183 24.97 -3.96 9.16
N GLU A 184 26.09 -3.48 9.69
CA GLU A 184 26.43 -2.05 9.67
C GLU A 184 26.79 -1.57 8.26
N LYS A 185 27.49 -2.39 7.48
CA LYS A 185 27.74 -2.08 6.07
C LYS A 185 26.44 -2.01 5.26
N PHE A 186 25.52 -2.95 5.48
CA PHE A 186 24.23 -2.92 4.82
C PHE A 186 23.39 -1.72 5.26
N ARG A 187 23.39 -1.40 6.57
CA ARG A 187 22.73 -0.21 7.12
C ARG A 187 23.22 1.07 6.46
N SER A 188 24.54 1.23 6.29
CA SER A 188 25.11 2.38 5.58
C SER A 188 24.62 2.48 4.15
N PHE A 189 24.59 1.36 3.41
CA PHE A 189 24.09 1.34 2.05
C PHE A 189 22.59 1.67 1.96
N CYS A 190 21.78 1.15 2.87
CA CYS A 190 20.38 1.54 2.97
C CYS A 190 20.25 3.04 3.26
N ASN A 191 21.03 3.60 4.19
CA ASN A 191 21.00 5.03 4.48
C ASN A 191 21.31 5.91 3.25
N ASP A 192 21.98 5.39 2.22
CA ASP A 192 22.25 6.10 0.96
C ASP A 192 21.17 5.86 -0.11
N HIS A 193 20.59 4.66 -0.18
CA HIS A 193 19.75 4.25 -1.32
C HIS A 193 18.29 3.91 -0.99
N TYR A 194 18.00 3.53 0.25
CA TYR A 194 16.71 2.95 0.67
C TYR A 194 16.16 3.58 1.96
N THR A 195 14.92 3.22 2.29
CA THR A 195 14.34 3.35 3.64
C THR A 195 14.15 1.94 4.18
N TYR A 196 14.38 1.71 5.47
CA TYR A 196 14.13 0.40 6.08
C TYR A 196 13.33 0.49 7.37
N PHE A 197 12.59 -0.58 7.66
CA PHE A 197 11.79 -0.77 8.86
C PHE A 197 12.23 -2.08 9.53
N ASP A 198 12.62 -1.98 10.80
CA ASP A 198 13.01 -3.13 11.61
C ASP A 198 11.76 -3.77 12.22
N HIS A 199 11.51 -5.04 11.84
CA HIS A 199 10.38 -5.82 12.35
C HIS A 199 10.78 -6.74 13.52
N GLY A 200 12.02 -6.67 13.99
CA GLY A 200 12.58 -7.58 14.98
C GLY A 200 13.13 -8.88 14.36
N ASP A 201 13.78 -9.69 15.20
CA ASP A 201 14.35 -11.00 14.84
C ASP A 201 15.25 -10.99 13.59
N GLY A 202 15.93 -9.86 13.34
CA GLY A 202 16.81 -9.70 12.17
C GLY A 202 16.07 -9.51 10.84
N ILE A 203 14.76 -9.32 10.84
CA ILE A 203 13.95 -9.09 9.65
C ILE A 203 13.76 -7.59 9.42
N TRP A 204 14.26 -7.09 8.29
CA TRP A 204 13.97 -5.72 7.86
C TRP A 204 13.15 -5.71 6.57
N GLU A 205 12.15 -4.83 6.52
CA GLU A 205 11.54 -4.41 5.27
C GLU A 205 12.32 -3.24 4.70
N VAL A 206 12.70 -3.32 3.42
CA VAL A 206 13.46 -2.29 2.73
C VAL A 206 12.69 -1.79 1.53
N THR A 207 12.43 -0.49 1.49
CA THR A 207 11.62 0.21 0.47
C THR A 207 12.41 1.32 -0.20
N GLN A 208 11.92 1.80 -1.35
CA GLN A 208 12.54 2.89 -2.07
C GLN A 208 12.50 4.22 -1.28
N LYS A 209 13.59 4.99 -1.33
CA LYS A 209 13.63 6.34 -0.77
C LYS A 209 12.63 7.27 -1.44
N GLY A 210 11.96 8.08 -0.64
CA GLY A 210 11.03 9.10 -1.12
C GLY A 210 9.70 8.54 -1.61
N THR A 211 9.42 7.25 -1.40
CA THR A 211 8.06 6.68 -1.53
C THR A 211 7.58 6.19 -0.18
N SER A 212 6.30 6.39 0.10
CA SER A 212 5.61 5.81 1.25
C SER A 212 4.12 5.65 0.93
N LYS A 213 3.37 5.03 1.85
CA LYS A 213 1.90 5.05 1.80
C LYS A 213 1.35 6.48 1.70
N ALA A 214 2.00 7.47 2.33
CA ALA A 214 1.60 8.89 2.23
C ALA A 214 1.76 9.45 0.82
N THR A 215 2.90 9.21 0.17
CA THR A 215 3.16 9.79 -1.16
C THR A 215 2.18 9.24 -2.21
N GLY A 216 1.78 7.96 -2.09
CA GLY A 216 0.76 7.39 -2.96
C GLY A 216 -0.64 7.96 -2.69
N MET A 217 -0.96 8.17 -1.41
CA MET A 217 -2.21 8.81 -0.99
C MET A 217 -2.30 10.26 -1.50
N GLU A 218 -1.27 11.07 -1.27
CA GLU A 218 -1.16 12.47 -1.72
C GLU A 218 -1.27 12.58 -3.25
N PHE A 219 -0.62 11.68 -3.99
CA PHE A 219 -0.76 11.61 -5.45
C PHE A 219 -2.23 11.48 -5.89
N LEU A 220 -3.01 10.63 -5.21
CA LEU A 220 -4.43 10.45 -5.53
C LEU A 220 -5.29 11.64 -5.10
N LEU A 221 -5.02 12.23 -3.94
CA LEU A 221 -5.70 13.46 -3.50
C LEU A 221 -5.54 14.59 -4.51
N ASP A 222 -4.31 14.85 -4.95
CA ASP A 222 -3.99 15.87 -5.95
C ASP A 222 -4.66 15.55 -7.29
N ARG A 223 -4.53 14.30 -7.75
CA ARG A 223 -5.07 13.84 -9.04
C ARG A 223 -6.59 13.97 -9.13
N LEU A 224 -7.28 13.74 -8.01
CA LEU A 224 -8.74 13.78 -7.89
C LEU A 224 -9.26 15.13 -7.38
N SER A 225 -8.36 16.05 -7.02
CA SER A 225 -8.69 17.34 -6.40
C SER A 225 -9.55 17.18 -5.14
N ILE A 226 -9.24 16.16 -4.32
CA ILE A 226 -9.92 15.91 -3.05
C ILE A 226 -9.15 16.62 -1.93
N PRO A 227 -9.79 17.50 -1.16
CA PRO A 227 -9.12 18.21 -0.07
C PRO A 227 -8.74 17.23 1.06
N LYS A 228 -7.65 17.54 1.78
CA LYS A 228 -7.12 16.69 2.85
C LYS A 228 -8.16 16.39 3.93
N GLU A 229 -9.05 17.33 4.23
CA GLU A 229 -10.12 17.19 5.22
C GLU A 229 -11.12 16.07 4.87
N ASN A 230 -11.17 15.66 3.60
CA ASN A 230 -11.99 14.55 3.12
C ASN A 230 -11.20 13.24 2.96
N CYS A 231 -9.94 13.19 3.43
CA CYS A 231 -9.06 12.03 3.37
C CYS A 231 -9.00 11.30 4.71
N TYR A 232 -9.31 10.01 4.66
CA TYR A 232 -9.34 9.11 5.81
C TYR A 232 -8.31 7.99 5.61
N ALA A 233 -7.51 7.68 6.63
CA ALA A 233 -6.53 6.60 6.57
C ALA A 233 -6.65 5.65 7.77
N PHE A 234 -6.56 4.35 7.52
CA PHE A 234 -6.68 3.27 8.50
C PHE A 234 -5.44 2.38 8.43
N GLY A 235 -4.79 2.14 9.57
CA GLY A 235 -3.56 1.33 9.63
C GLY A 235 -3.21 0.85 11.04
N ASP A 236 -2.23 -0.04 11.14
CA ASP A 236 -1.86 -0.69 12.40
C ASP A 236 -0.34 -0.72 12.66
N SER A 237 0.51 -0.38 11.68
CA SER A 237 1.95 -0.59 11.75
C SER A 237 2.80 0.66 11.45
N PRO A 238 4.12 0.65 11.75
CA PRO A 238 5.01 1.79 11.50
C PRO A 238 5.08 2.26 10.04
N ASN A 239 4.83 1.38 9.05
CA ASN A 239 4.83 1.78 7.64
C ASN A 239 3.57 2.58 7.25
N ASP A 240 2.53 2.57 8.09
CA ASP A 240 1.31 3.40 7.97
C ASP A 240 1.51 4.81 8.51
N LEU A 241 2.45 4.99 9.44
CA LEU A 241 2.65 6.24 10.15
C LEU A 241 2.76 7.47 9.22
N PRO A 242 3.46 7.40 8.06
CA PRO A 242 3.44 8.50 7.10
C PRO A 242 2.02 8.86 6.63
N MET A 243 1.20 7.89 6.20
CA MET A 243 -0.15 8.20 5.68
C MET A 243 -1.08 8.66 6.81
N LEU A 244 -0.96 8.09 8.01
CA LEU A 244 -1.77 8.44 9.16
C LEU A 244 -1.52 9.88 9.65
N LYS A 245 -0.28 10.36 9.55
CA LYS A 245 0.06 11.77 9.82
C LYS A 245 -0.38 12.72 8.70
N ALA A 246 -0.40 12.23 7.47
CA ALA A 246 -0.71 13.04 6.30
C ALA A 246 -2.22 13.18 6.04
N ALA A 247 -3.05 12.21 6.43
CA ALA A 247 -4.51 12.24 6.25
C ALA A 247 -5.19 13.34 7.07
N GLY A 248 -6.41 13.73 6.67
CA GLY A 248 -7.24 14.66 7.44
C GLY A 248 -7.81 14.02 8.69
N VAL A 249 -8.26 12.78 8.57
CA VAL A 249 -8.66 11.91 9.68
C VAL A 249 -7.87 10.60 9.60
N SER A 250 -7.32 10.15 10.71
CA SER A 250 -6.54 8.92 10.77
C SER A 250 -6.98 8.03 11.91
N VAL A 251 -7.05 6.72 11.62
CA VAL A 251 -7.51 5.69 12.54
C VAL A 251 -6.41 4.66 12.73
N ALA A 252 -5.96 4.52 13.98
CA ALA A 252 -5.17 3.36 14.37
C ALA A 252 -6.10 2.19 14.73
N MET A 253 -5.77 0.99 14.27
CA MET A 253 -6.47 -0.22 14.70
C MET A 253 -6.17 -0.54 16.17
N GLY A 254 -7.06 -1.27 16.85
CA GLY A 254 -6.86 -1.65 18.25
C GLY A 254 -5.67 -2.58 18.48
N ASN A 255 -5.27 -3.32 17.44
CA ASN A 255 -4.06 -4.16 17.41
C ASN A 255 -2.82 -3.42 16.90
N ALA A 256 -2.86 -2.09 16.78
CA ALA A 256 -1.71 -1.33 16.29
C ALA A 256 -0.48 -1.46 17.21
N TYR A 257 0.71 -1.38 16.62
CA TYR A 257 1.99 -1.46 17.33
C TYR A 257 2.97 -0.36 16.91
N GLY A 258 4.10 -0.25 17.61
CA GLY A 258 5.10 0.80 17.34
C GLY A 258 4.69 2.19 17.85
N GLY A 259 3.57 2.28 18.59
CA GLY A 259 3.08 3.52 19.17
C GLY A 259 2.57 4.50 18.12
N ILE A 260 1.93 4.03 17.05
CA ILE A 260 1.39 4.88 15.98
C ILE A 260 0.08 5.57 16.39
N GLU A 261 -0.67 4.98 17.32
CA GLU A 261 -1.97 5.45 17.80
C GLU A 261 -1.91 6.86 18.39
N LYS A 262 -0.78 7.22 19.01
CA LYS A 262 -0.52 8.58 19.53
C LYS A 262 -0.43 9.67 18.44
N HIS A 263 -0.42 9.27 17.17
CA HIS A 263 -0.37 10.15 16.01
C HIS A 263 -1.67 10.13 15.20
N CYS A 264 -2.67 9.36 15.64
CA CYS A 264 -3.94 9.22 14.95
C CYS A 264 -5.03 10.12 15.57
N THR A 265 -6.06 10.40 14.77
CA THR A 265 -7.26 11.13 15.24
C THR A 265 -8.07 10.28 16.22
N TYR A 266 -8.14 8.97 15.96
CA TYR A 266 -8.93 8.01 16.69
C TYR A 266 -8.22 6.66 16.74
N GLN A 267 -8.44 5.88 17.80
CA GLN A 267 -8.07 4.49 17.86
C GLN A 267 -9.35 3.65 17.96
N THR A 268 -9.55 2.74 17.00
CA THR A 268 -10.69 1.84 16.96
C THR A 268 -10.36 0.49 17.61
N ASP A 269 -11.31 -0.44 17.59
CA ASP A 269 -11.09 -1.82 18.03
C ASP A 269 -10.14 -2.58 17.10
N SER A 270 -9.68 -3.76 17.54
CA SER A 270 -8.80 -4.61 16.74
C SER A 270 -9.53 -5.16 15.50
N VAL A 271 -8.76 -5.57 14.48
CA VAL A 271 -9.29 -6.17 13.25
C VAL A 271 -10.19 -7.40 13.50
N ASP A 272 -9.94 -8.16 14.55
CA ASP A 272 -10.73 -9.33 14.97
C ASP A 272 -11.93 -8.99 15.88
N LYS A 273 -12.13 -7.70 16.18
CA LYS A 273 -13.21 -7.16 17.02
C LYS A 273 -14.00 -6.08 16.31
N ASP A 274 -14.25 -6.28 15.01
CA ASP A 274 -15.07 -5.40 14.19
C ASP A 274 -14.54 -3.94 14.08
N GLY A 275 -13.23 -3.74 14.25
CA GLY A 275 -12.62 -2.40 14.31
C GLY A 275 -12.90 -1.49 13.11
N ILE A 276 -12.96 -2.02 11.89
CA ILE A 276 -13.32 -1.23 10.70
C ILE A 276 -14.80 -0.81 10.75
N LEU A 277 -15.71 -1.70 11.14
CA LEU A 277 -17.13 -1.37 11.29
C LEU A 277 -17.29 -0.24 12.31
N HIS A 278 -16.75 -0.41 13.52
CA HIS A 278 -16.87 0.57 14.59
C HIS A 278 -16.23 1.92 14.22
N ALA A 279 -15.11 1.91 13.49
CA ALA A 279 -14.48 3.15 13.03
C ALA A 279 -15.34 3.90 12.01
N LEU A 280 -15.91 3.18 11.04
CA LEU A 280 -16.76 3.79 10.02
C LEU A 280 -18.07 4.32 10.62
N GLU A 281 -18.67 3.62 11.59
CA GLU A 281 -19.84 4.12 12.34
C GLU A 281 -19.48 5.36 13.18
N HIS A 282 -18.37 5.32 13.91
CA HIS A 282 -17.92 6.43 14.76
C HIS A 282 -17.65 7.72 13.98
N LEU A 283 -17.21 7.59 12.73
CA LEU A 283 -16.86 8.70 11.85
C LEU A 283 -18.00 9.12 10.92
N ASP A 284 -19.21 8.59 11.13
CA ASP A 284 -20.41 8.85 10.30
C ASP A 284 -20.17 8.57 8.80
N LEU A 285 -19.41 7.51 8.48
CA LEU A 285 -19.10 7.09 7.10
C LEU A 285 -20.06 6.00 6.59
N ILE A 286 -20.83 5.36 7.48
CA ILE A 286 -21.81 4.32 7.15
C ILE A 286 -23.15 4.47 7.87
#